data_AF-A0A9P8MSE3-F1
#
_entry.id   AF-A0A9P8MSE3-F1
#
_cell.length_a   1.000
_cell.length_b   1.000
_cell.length_c   1.000
_cell.angle_alpha   90.00
_cell.angle_beta   90.00
_cell.angle_gamma   90.00
#
_symmetry.space_group_name_H-M   'P 1'
#
loop_
_entity.id
_entity.type
_entity.pdbx_description
1 polymer ?
#
loop_
_entity_poly.entity_id
_entity_poly.type
_entity_poly.pdbx_seq_one_letter_code
_entity_poly.pdbx_strand_id
1 'polypeptide(L)'
;MCLDYRGDEQANMEPSDYTGQMALSQSILDKLVPPAEEINTVYNHGSPTPATIRSRPRRRCHLRTGGPERMYLLAQAALPRFRRPAIVTAVNSTLGFGNVYVVSKEHCPRRRNPIQAANVTDLQLTVPIQPNWTAADVAQIRQSQNSTIGRGSLLAWLGHLYALRQFLETDDETAPFLEDNVDWDIRLRSVQVPLVSSAMRTMFPSAVDYPYGNVAERDFLYLGHCGDYWPGIDDGFEKGHVKPDDLAATPHIFLADTSLSSLNRLHLWTASLLENLGVPQHTRLVHRSRFPLCTFSYAVTRASARRLLEELSTPEPSGLGFKTFDVALLVGCRDQGLRCWTVNPELFHRVYGQSGIMAGLVRGPALAPVEMAGRVQAELCGETSNIDCGFSNGAFGFEEGDELHVEWLRREVGREGRCAKARAVRS
;
A
#
# COMPACT_ATOMS: atom_id res chain seq x y z
N MET A 1 -9.41 12.61 15.82
CA MET A 1 -9.99 12.32 14.48
C MET A 1 -8.83 12.21 13.51
N CYS A 2 -8.46 10.98 13.14
CA CYS A 2 -7.39 10.73 12.18
C CYS A 2 -7.84 11.05 10.75
N LEU A 3 -6.93 11.00 9.75
CA LEU A 3 -7.24 11.16 8.31
C LEU A 3 -8.16 10.06 7.72
N ASP A 4 -9.09 9.52 8.50
CA ASP A 4 -10.20 8.69 8.03
C ASP A 4 -11.47 9.34 8.60
N TYR A 5 -12.12 10.18 7.80
CA TYR A 5 -13.36 10.85 8.20
C TYR A 5 -14.54 10.19 7.48
N ARG A 6 -15.01 9.05 8.01
CA ARG A 6 -16.42 8.67 7.92
C ARG A 6 -17.04 8.79 9.31
N GLY A 7 -17.47 10.00 9.60
CA GLY A 7 -18.38 10.33 10.69
C GLY A 7 -19.07 11.61 10.22
N ASP A 8 -20.39 11.52 10.04
CA ASP A 8 -21.32 12.57 9.63
C ASP A 8 -21.37 12.86 8.13
N GLU A 9 -22.26 12.13 7.42
CA GLU A 9 -23.44 12.69 6.73
C GLU A 9 -24.14 11.60 5.89
N GLN A 10 -25.36 11.24 6.30
CA GLN A 10 -26.35 10.60 5.44
C GLN A 10 -27.14 11.71 4.74
N ALA A 11 -27.17 11.72 3.40
CA ALA A 11 -28.36 12.01 2.59
C ALA A 11 -27.98 12.02 1.09
N ASN A 12 -28.75 11.26 0.30
CA ASN A 12 -28.94 11.38 -1.15
C ASN A 12 -27.83 10.87 -2.08
N MET A 13 -27.77 9.55 -2.29
CA MET A 13 -27.35 8.97 -3.59
C MET A 13 -28.27 7.80 -3.97
N GLU A 14 -28.66 7.77 -5.24
CA GLU A 14 -29.60 6.81 -5.84
C GLU A 14 -29.05 5.36 -5.90
N PRO A 15 -29.90 4.32 -5.91
CA PRO A 15 -29.51 2.93 -5.68
C PRO A 15 -28.82 2.19 -6.84
N SER A 16 -28.67 2.80 -8.02
CA SER A 16 -28.34 2.06 -9.25
C SER A 16 -26.86 1.70 -9.44
N ASP A 17 -25.92 2.28 -8.69
CA ASP A 17 -24.47 2.02 -8.84
C ASP A 17 -23.94 0.81 -8.03
N TYR A 18 -24.76 0.16 -7.19
CA TYR A 18 -24.27 -0.83 -6.22
C TYR A 18 -24.41 -2.30 -6.63
N THR A 19 -25.18 -2.63 -7.67
CA THR A 19 -25.47 -4.04 -8.02
C THR A 19 -24.24 -4.78 -8.56
N GLY A 20 -23.40 -4.11 -9.36
CA GLY A 20 -22.15 -4.69 -9.89
C GLY A 20 -21.07 -4.88 -8.82
N GLN A 21 -20.88 -3.90 -7.93
CA GLN A 21 -19.93 -4.00 -6.81
C GLN A 21 -20.33 -5.08 -5.79
N MET A 22 -21.63 -5.26 -5.52
CA MET A 22 -22.10 -6.33 -4.64
C MET A 22 -21.84 -7.73 -5.22
N ALA A 23 -22.03 -7.93 -6.54
CA ALA A 23 -21.73 -9.21 -7.18
C ALA A 23 -20.23 -9.54 -7.15
N LEU A 24 -19.36 -8.55 -7.42
CA LEU A 24 -17.91 -8.72 -7.34
C LEU A 24 -17.45 -8.97 -5.90
N SER A 25 -18.04 -8.25 -4.93
CA SER A 25 -17.84 -8.46 -3.49
C SER A 25 -18.21 -9.89 -3.06
N GLN A 26 -19.35 -10.41 -3.53
CA GLN A 26 -19.79 -11.77 -3.19
C GLN A 26 -18.85 -12.82 -3.80
N SER A 27 -18.43 -12.66 -5.07
CA SER A 27 -17.42 -13.53 -5.70
C SER A 27 -16.07 -13.52 -4.98
N ILE A 28 -15.66 -12.37 -4.44
CA ILE A 28 -14.46 -12.25 -3.59
C ILE A 28 -14.64 -13.03 -2.29
N LEU A 29 -15.77 -12.85 -1.60
CA LEU A 29 -16.07 -13.57 -0.36
C LEU A 29 -16.14 -15.10 -0.57
N ASP A 30 -16.76 -15.56 -1.65
CA ASP A 30 -16.89 -16.99 -1.99
C ASP A 30 -15.53 -17.64 -2.28
N LYS A 31 -14.55 -16.88 -2.80
CA LYS A 31 -13.17 -17.35 -3.00
C LYS A 31 -12.33 -17.30 -1.70
N LEU A 32 -12.70 -16.44 -0.76
CA LEU A 32 -11.99 -16.25 0.53
C LEU A 32 -12.52 -17.17 1.63
N VAL A 33 -13.78 -17.58 1.58
CA VAL A 33 -14.47 -18.42 2.57
C VAL A 33 -14.96 -19.70 1.88
N PRO A 34 -14.43 -20.89 2.21
CA PRO A 34 -14.92 -22.14 1.60
C PRO A 34 -16.40 -22.40 1.96
N PRO A 35 -17.17 -23.08 1.09
CA PRO A 35 -18.58 -23.34 1.31
C PRO A 35 -18.84 -24.10 2.62
N ALA A 36 -19.98 -23.82 3.25
CA ALA A 36 -20.37 -24.30 4.59
C ALA A 36 -20.53 -25.83 4.71
N GLU A 37 -20.42 -26.59 3.62
CA GLU A 37 -20.62 -28.05 3.62
C GLU A 37 -19.47 -28.85 4.26
N GLU A 38 -18.30 -28.25 4.53
CA GLU A 38 -17.23 -28.89 5.33
C GLU A 38 -17.37 -28.66 6.85
N ILE A 39 -18.44 -28.01 7.33
CA ILE A 39 -18.63 -27.66 8.76
C ILE A 39 -19.65 -28.58 9.48
N ASN A 40 -20.36 -29.45 8.76
CA ASN A 40 -21.44 -30.26 9.32
C ASN A 40 -21.06 -31.71 9.70
N THR A 41 -19.88 -31.91 10.26
CA THR A 41 -19.64 -33.04 11.16
C THR A 41 -19.03 -32.53 12.44
N VAL A 42 -19.81 -32.60 13.52
CA VAL A 42 -19.51 -32.33 14.96
C VAL A 42 -20.30 -31.13 15.48
N TYR A 43 -21.63 -31.22 15.48
CA TYR A 43 -22.47 -30.62 16.52
C TYR A 43 -23.76 -31.44 16.64
N ASN A 44 -23.67 -32.55 17.36
CA ASN A 44 -24.83 -33.10 18.04
C ASN A 44 -24.46 -33.26 19.52
N HIS A 45 -25.37 -32.80 20.38
CA HIS A 45 -25.34 -32.74 21.84
C HIS A 45 -24.77 -31.48 22.51
N GLY A 46 -25.71 -30.68 23.02
CA GLY A 46 -25.79 -30.38 24.45
C GLY A 46 -24.94 -29.21 24.95
N SER A 47 -25.61 -28.10 25.29
CA SER A 47 -25.03 -26.97 26.02
C SER A 47 -24.38 -27.40 27.35
N PRO A 48 -23.21 -26.84 27.70
CA PRO A 48 -23.09 -26.24 29.03
C PRO A 48 -22.29 -24.91 29.09
N THR A 49 -22.40 -24.32 30.27
CA THR A 49 -22.01 -23.02 30.87
C THR A 49 -20.52 -22.61 30.80
N PRO A 50 -20.17 -21.35 31.20
CA PRO A 50 -18.94 -20.68 30.79
C PRO A 50 -17.76 -20.97 31.73
N ALA A 51 -16.69 -21.57 31.19
CA ALA A 51 -15.37 -21.54 31.81
C ALA A 51 -14.23 -21.70 30.79
N THR A 52 -13.19 -20.88 30.97
CA THR A 52 -11.84 -20.94 30.38
C THR A 52 -11.72 -20.77 28.86
N ILE A 53 -11.37 -19.56 28.44
CA ILE A 53 -10.80 -19.26 27.12
C ILE A 53 -9.42 -19.92 27.05
N ARG A 54 -9.36 -21.15 26.51
CA ARG A 54 -8.13 -21.71 25.94
C ARG A 54 -7.96 -21.15 24.53
N SER A 55 -6.75 -20.69 24.24
CA SER A 55 -6.29 -20.20 22.95
C SER A 55 -6.66 -21.17 21.82
N ARG A 56 -7.55 -20.74 20.92
CA ARG A 56 -7.79 -21.45 19.66
C ARG A 56 -6.57 -21.26 18.73
N PRO A 57 -6.09 -22.31 18.05
CA PRO A 57 -5.01 -22.17 17.07
C PRO A 57 -5.52 -21.31 15.90
N ARG A 58 -4.74 -20.27 15.53
CA ARG A 58 -5.03 -19.43 14.36
C ARG A 58 -5.05 -20.31 13.10
N ARG A 59 -6.08 -20.13 12.25
CA ARG A 59 -6.23 -20.85 10.98
C ARG A 59 -5.04 -20.57 10.05
N ARG A 60 -4.66 -21.55 9.22
CA ARG A 60 -3.56 -21.38 8.24
C ARG A 60 -3.92 -20.31 7.21
N CYS A 61 -2.98 -19.40 6.95
CA CYS A 61 -3.06 -18.38 5.89
C CYS A 61 -2.79 -19.04 4.52
N HIS A 62 -3.74 -19.85 4.04
CA HIS A 62 -3.75 -20.38 2.68
C HIS A 62 -5.06 -20.01 2.01
N LEU A 63 -4.98 -19.10 1.04
CA LEU A 63 -6.08 -18.87 0.11
C LEU A 63 -5.99 -19.95 -0.97
N ARG A 64 -7.00 -20.83 -1.03
CA ARG A 64 -7.11 -21.84 -2.09
C ARG A 64 -7.43 -21.14 -3.40
N THR A 65 -6.41 -20.78 -4.18
CA THR A 65 -6.60 -20.51 -5.60
C THR A 65 -6.66 -21.87 -6.31
N GLY A 66 -7.85 -22.28 -6.77
CA GLY A 66 -7.98 -23.47 -7.59
C GLY A 66 -7.25 -23.30 -8.92
N GLY A 67 -6.19 -24.07 -9.15
CA GLY A 67 -5.47 -24.12 -10.41
C GLY A 67 -4.44 -25.26 -10.44
N PRO A 68 -4.27 -25.96 -11.58
CA PRO A 68 -3.53 -27.22 -11.63
C PRO A 68 -2.02 -26.98 -11.55
N GLU A 69 -1.34 -27.77 -10.71
CA GLU A 69 0.08 -28.01 -10.87
C GLU A 69 0.33 -28.73 -12.20
N ARG A 70 0.81 -28.02 -13.22
CA ARG A 70 1.72 -28.49 -14.30
C ARG A 70 1.71 -27.54 -15.50
N MET A 71 2.80 -26.78 -15.64
CA MET A 71 3.67 -26.71 -16.82
C MET A 71 4.56 -25.47 -16.70
N TYR A 72 5.75 -25.65 -16.11
CA TYR A 72 6.86 -24.72 -16.31
C TYR A 72 7.94 -25.45 -17.08
N LEU A 73 7.85 -25.38 -18.40
CA LEU A 73 8.96 -25.59 -19.31
C LEU A 73 8.60 -24.88 -20.61
N LEU A 74 9.54 -24.05 -21.08
CA LEU A 74 9.59 -23.32 -22.35
C LEU A 74 9.08 -21.87 -22.33
N ALA A 75 9.97 -20.97 -21.88
CA ALA A 75 10.18 -19.65 -22.49
C ALA A 75 11.57 -19.10 -22.09
N GLN A 76 12.65 -19.77 -22.52
CA GLN A 76 14.00 -19.18 -22.52
C GLN A 76 14.26 -18.49 -23.87
N ALA A 77 13.37 -17.59 -24.28
CA ALA A 77 13.58 -16.77 -25.47
C ALA A 77 14.03 -15.37 -25.01
N ALA A 78 15.32 -15.09 -25.26
CA ALA A 78 15.97 -13.79 -25.14
C ALA A 78 15.82 -13.07 -23.78
N LEU A 79 16.62 -13.50 -22.79
CA LEU A 79 16.90 -12.68 -21.62
C LEU A 79 17.44 -11.31 -22.09
N PRO A 80 16.79 -10.17 -21.78
CA PRO A 80 17.40 -8.87 -22.01
C PRO A 80 18.73 -8.88 -21.27
N ARG A 81 19.81 -8.37 -21.92
CA ARG A 81 21.14 -8.30 -21.33
C ARG A 81 21.03 -7.71 -19.92
N PHE A 82 21.12 -8.55 -18.89
CA PHE A 82 21.17 -8.11 -17.50
C PHE A 82 22.42 -7.26 -17.34
N ARG A 83 22.27 -5.93 -17.44
CA ARG A 83 23.27 -5.02 -16.91
C ARG A 83 23.40 -5.38 -15.43
N ARG A 84 24.63 -5.68 -14.99
CA ARG A 84 24.90 -5.88 -13.56
C ARG A 84 24.38 -4.63 -12.83
N PRO A 85 23.50 -4.78 -11.84
CA PRO A 85 22.92 -3.61 -11.19
C PRO A 85 24.01 -2.77 -10.55
N ALA A 86 23.83 -1.45 -10.56
CA ALA A 86 24.61 -0.58 -9.68
C ALA A 86 24.18 -0.88 -8.23
N ILE A 87 24.91 -1.79 -7.57
CA ILE A 87 24.49 -2.37 -6.30
C ILE A 87 24.51 -1.29 -5.21
N VAL A 88 23.35 -1.06 -4.62
CA VAL A 88 23.17 -0.31 -3.37
C VAL A 88 23.06 -1.33 -2.26
N THR A 89 23.97 -1.26 -1.29
CA THR A 89 24.05 -2.23 -0.18
C THR A 89 23.45 -1.72 1.11
N ALA A 90 23.23 -0.41 1.23
CA ALA A 90 22.66 0.23 2.41
C ALA A 90 22.01 1.58 2.07
N VAL A 91 21.09 2.00 2.92
CA VAL A 91 20.51 3.35 2.89
C VAL A 91 20.51 3.98 4.29
N ASN A 92 20.45 5.31 4.32
CA ASN A 92 20.38 6.09 5.55
C ASN A 92 18.98 5.97 6.22
N SER A 93 18.76 6.70 7.32
CA SER A 93 17.49 6.75 8.05
C SER A 93 16.36 7.43 7.27
N THR A 94 16.64 8.02 6.11
CA THR A 94 15.66 8.64 5.20
C THR A 94 15.51 7.86 3.90
N LEU A 95 15.94 6.59 3.90
CA LEU A 95 15.83 5.66 2.76
C LEU A 95 16.59 6.09 1.49
N GLY A 96 17.48 7.09 1.59
CA GLY A 96 18.18 7.69 0.45
C GLY A 96 17.48 8.91 -0.15
N PHE A 97 16.43 9.42 0.50
CA PHE A 97 15.79 10.70 0.20
C PHE A 97 16.31 11.81 1.11
N GLY A 98 15.90 13.06 0.87
CA GLY A 98 16.21 14.17 1.79
C GLY A 98 15.51 14.01 3.14
N ASN A 99 14.21 13.69 3.11
CA ASN A 99 13.38 13.50 4.31
C ASN A 99 12.20 12.56 4.02
N VAL A 100 11.55 12.04 5.06
CA VAL A 100 10.38 11.16 4.97
C VAL A 100 9.22 11.79 5.72
N TYR A 101 8.15 12.14 5.01
CA TYR A 101 6.99 12.80 5.58
C TYR A 101 5.86 11.81 5.89
N VAL A 102 5.20 11.96 7.03
CA VAL A 102 3.93 11.29 7.33
C VAL A 102 2.82 12.32 7.34
N VAL A 103 1.81 12.12 6.51
CA VAL A 103 0.62 12.95 6.47
C VAL A 103 -0.33 12.44 7.54
N SER A 104 -0.53 13.24 8.60
CA SER A 104 -1.37 12.87 9.73
C SER A 104 -1.88 14.10 10.47
N LYS A 105 -3.09 14.05 11.05
CA LYS A 105 -3.56 15.08 11.99
C LYS A 105 -2.88 14.98 13.34
N GLU A 106 -2.60 16.12 13.97
CA GLU A 106 -2.11 16.17 15.36
C GLU A 106 -2.97 15.32 16.31
N HIS A 107 -2.31 14.64 17.24
CA HIS A 107 -2.93 13.71 18.20
C HIS A 107 -3.74 12.55 17.59
N CYS A 108 -3.55 12.22 16.31
CA CYS A 108 -4.17 11.04 15.73
C CYS A 108 -3.60 9.74 16.36
N PRO A 109 -4.43 8.87 16.96
CA PRO A 109 -3.95 7.62 17.55
C PRO A 109 -3.27 6.67 16.55
N ARG A 110 -3.62 6.74 15.26
CA ARG A 110 -2.98 5.91 14.23
C ARG A 110 -1.49 6.20 14.06
N ARG A 111 -1.00 7.40 14.45
CA ARG A 111 0.43 7.75 14.43
C ARG A 111 1.29 6.82 15.28
N ARG A 112 0.73 6.18 16.32
CA ARG A 112 1.48 5.32 17.25
C ARG A 112 2.22 4.21 16.51
N ASN A 113 1.55 3.52 15.59
CA ASN A 113 2.11 2.37 14.88
C ASN A 113 3.29 2.74 13.98
N PRO A 114 3.19 3.69 13.02
CA PRO A 114 4.32 4.07 12.18
C PRO A 114 5.46 4.71 13.00
N ILE A 115 5.18 5.42 14.10
CA ILE A 115 6.24 5.95 14.98
C ILE A 115 7.00 4.81 15.68
N GLN A 116 6.30 3.82 16.23
CA GLN A 116 6.95 2.66 16.84
C GLN A 116 7.72 1.83 15.81
N ALA A 117 7.12 1.58 14.65
CA ALA A 117 7.78 0.88 13.55
C ALA A 117 9.06 1.59 13.12
N ALA A 118 9.01 2.92 12.98
CA ALA A 118 10.16 3.73 12.60
C ALA A 118 11.27 3.68 13.65
N ASN A 119 10.90 3.69 14.92
CA ASN A 119 11.84 3.54 16.03
C ASN A 119 12.56 2.18 15.98
N VAL A 120 11.84 1.09 15.69
CA VAL A 120 12.43 -0.25 15.55
C VAL A 120 13.31 -0.36 14.31
N THR A 121 12.93 0.25 13.18
CA THR A 121 13.68 0.16 11.91
C THR A 121 14.73 1.26 11.71
N ASP A 122 15.02 2.08 12.73
CA ASP A 122 15.90 3.25 12.64
C ASP A 122 15.53 4.18 11.45
N LEU A 123 14.23 4.41 11.25
CA LEU A 123 13.69 5.30 10.23
C LEU A 123 13.39 6.67 10.85
N GLN A 124 13.83 7.73 10.19
CA GLN A 124 13.51 9.10 10.56
C GLN A 124 12.21 9.50 9.87
N LEU A 125 11.25 10.01 10.65
CA LEU A 125 9.97 10.50 10.15
C LEU A 125 9.77 11.97 10.54
N THR A 126 9.25 12.75 9.61
CA THR A 126 8.77 14.12 9.82
C THR A 126 7.25 14.11 9.73
N VAL A 127 6.56 14.63 10.75
CA VAL A 127 5.08 14.70 10.75
C VAL A 127 4.66 16.16 10.82
N PRO A 128 4.39 16.83 9.68
CA PRO A 128 3.99 18.23 9.67
C PRO A 128 2.73 18.46 10.51
N ILE A 129 2.72 19.55 11.28
CA ILE A 129 1.55 19.96 12.05
C ILE A 129 0.51 20.50 11.06
N GLN A 130 -0.56 19.74 10.86
CA GLN A 130 -1.63 20.11 9.94
C GLN A 130 -2.43 21.29 10.52
N PRO A 131 -2.77 22.30 9.70
CA PRO A 131 -3.55 23.44 10.16
C PRO A 131 -4.99 23.03 10.47
N ASN A 132 -5.69 23.91 11.20
CA ASN A 132 -7.14 23.84 11.29
C ASN A 132 -7.75 24.39 10.00
N TRP A 133 -8.23 23.49 9.14
CA TRP A 133 -8.82 23.84 7.84
C TRP A 133 -10.04 24.75 7.98
N THR A 134 -10.00 25.89 7.31
CA THR A 134 -11.08 26.87 7.25
C THR A 134 -12.05 26.56 6.11
N ALA A 135 -13.21 27.23 6.10
CA ALA A 135 -14.14 27.15 4.97
C ALA A 135 -13.51 27.66 3.65
N ALA A 136 -12.56 28.60 3.73
CA ALA A 136 -11.84 29.11 2.58
C ALA A 136 -10.89 28.04 2.00
N ASP A 137 -10.18 27.30 2.85
CA ASP A 137 -9.32 26.18 2.42
C ASP A 137 -10.14 25.08 1.73
N VAL A 138 -11.32 24.77 2.29
CA VAL A 138 -12.25 23.81 1.70
C VAL A 138 -12.71 24.27 0.32
N ALA A 139 -13.06 25.55 0.17
CA ALA A 139 -13.55 26.12 -1.08
C ALA A 139 -12.48 26.20 -2.19
N GLN A 140 -11.18 26.09 -1.85
CA GLN A 140 -10.11 26.01 -2.86
C GLN A 140 -10.14 24.69 -3.65
N ILE A 141 -10.62 23.61 -3.02
CA ILE A 141 -10.64 22.26 -3.63
C ILE A 141 -12.06 21.85 -3.99
N ARG A 142 -13.03 22.15 -3.12
CA ARG A 142 -14.39 21.63 -3.24
C ARG A 142 -15.32 22.65 -3.87
N GLN A 143 -16.10 22.24 -4.87
CA GLN A 143 -17.19 23.09 -5.37
C GLN A 143 -18.24 23.35 -4.28
N SER A 144 -18.82 24.55 -4.28
CA SER A 144 -19.83 24.96 -3.30
C SER A 144 -21.18 24.24 -3.48
N GLN A 145 -21.45 23.72 -4.68
CA GLN A 145 -22.66 22.97 -5.01
C GLN A 145 -22.29 21.70 -5.79
N ASN A 146 -23.06 20.63 -5.61
CA ASN A 146 -22.93 19.36 -6.35
C ASN A 146 -21.57 18.66 -6.28
N SER A 147 -20.72 19.03 -5.31
CA SER A 147 -19.44 18.36 -5.10
C SER A 147 -19.62 16.92 -4.63
N THR A 148 -18.90 16.00 -5.29
CA THR A 148 -18.91 14.57 -4.95
C THR A 148 -17.77 14.17 -4.01
N ILE A 149 -16.89 15.12 -3.65
CA ILE A 149 -15.75 14.89 -2.76
C ILE A 149 -16.27 14.81 -1.31
N GLY A 150 -16.15 13.62 -0.71
CA GLY A 150 -16.47 13.41 0.70
C GLY A 150 -15.50 14.14 1.65
N ARG A 151 -15.95 14.45 2.86
CA ARG A 151 -15.15 15.17 3.87
C ARG A 151 -13.79 14.52 4.13
N GLY A 152 -13.74 13.19 4.28
CA GLY A 152 -12.48 12.47 4.47
C GLY A 152 -11.50 12.64 3.32
N SER A 153 -11.98 12.46 2.09
CA SER A 153 -11.19 12.64 0.87
C SER A 153 -10.65 14.06 0.75
N LEU A 154 -11.48 15.06 1.06
CA LEU A 154 -11.10 16.47 1.05
C LEU A 154 -9.99 16.77 2.07
N LEU A 155 -10.15 16.29 3.31
CA LEU A 155 -9.16 16.55 4.36
C LEU A 155 -7.84 15.81 4.12
N ALA A 156 -7.89 14.62 3.53
CA ALA A 156 -6.70 13.92 3.05
C ALA A 156 -6.01 14.71 1.95
N TRP A 157 -6.77 15.20 0.95
CA TRP A 157 -6.24 16.04 -0.13
C TRP A 157 -5.54 17.29 0.41
N LEU A 158 -6.22 18.07 1.25
CA LEU A 158 -5.64 19.25 1.89
C LEU A 158 -4.37 18.91 2.67
N GLY A 159 -4.37 17.77 3.38
CA GLY A 159 -3.23 17.31 4.15
C GLY A 159 -2.00 16.98 3.29
N HIS A 160 -2.20 16.31 2.15
CA HIS A 160 -1.13 16.03 1.20
C HIS A 160 -0.59 17.31 0.56
N LEU A 161 -1.45 18.23 0.12
CA LEU A 161 -1.00 19.52 -0.42
C LEU A 161 -0.18 20.31 0.61
N TYR A 162 -0.60 20.34 1.87
CA TYR A 162 0.17 21.03 2.90
C TYR A 162 1.51 20.36 3.17
N ALA A 163 1.55 19.02 3.23
CA ALA A 163 2.82 18.31 3.38
C ALA A 163 3.79 18.61 2.20
N LEU A 164 3.28 18.69 0.97
CA LEU A 164 4.09 19.08 -0.21
C LEU A 164 4.62 20.51 -0.09
N ARG A 165 3.83 21.47 0.42
CA ARG A 165 4.32 22.84 0.69
C ARG A 165 5.45 22.84 1.73
N GLN A 166 5.26 22.10 2.83
CA GLN A 166 6.26 21.97 3.88
C GLN A 166 7.57 21.34 3.38
N PHE A 167 7.50 20.39 2.44
CA PHE A 167 8.68 19.88 1.75
C PHE A 167 9.38 20.97 0.91
N LEU A 168 8.64 21.78 0.17
CA LEU A 168 9.22 22.84 -0.66
C LEU A 168 9.86 23.98 0.14
N GLU A 169 9.49 24.16 1.41
CA GLU A 169 10.13 25.10 2.35
C GLU A 169 11.53 24.65 2.80
N THR A 170 11.89 23.38 2.58
CA THR A 170 13.25 22.85 2.83
C THR A 170 14.13 22.93 1.58
N ASP A 171 15.42 22.58 1.71
CA ASP A 171 16.35 22.39 0.59
C ASP A 171 16.38 20.95 0.07
N ASP A 172 15.53 20.04 0.58
CA ASP A 172 15.51 18.64 0.16
C ASP A 172 15.09 18.49 -1.31
N GLU A 173 15.83 17.70 -2.10
CA GLU A 173 15.55 17.48 -3.52
C GLU A 173 14.41 16.48 -3.77
N THR A 174 14.26 15.51 -2.87
CA THR A 174 13.30 14.41 -2.99
C THR A 174 12.80 13.97 -1.62
N ALA A 175 11.54 13.55 -1.55
CA ALA A 175 10.94 13.06 -0.32
C ALA A 175 9.79 12.08 -0.59
N PRO A 176 9.69 10.96 0.15
CA PRO A 176 8.48 10.17 0.28
C PRO A 176 7.49 10.79 1.26
N PHE A 177 6.22 10.60 0.94
CA PHE A 177 5.04 10.92 1.74
C PHE A 177 4.33 9.61 2.06
N LEU A 178 4.03 9.39 3.33
CA LEU A 178 3.39 8.20 3.85
C LEU A 178 2.05 8.60 4.47
N GLU A 179 1.02 7.78 4.28
CA GLU A 179 -0.21 7.87 5.07
C GLU A 179 0.05 7.37 6.51
N ASP A 180 -0.72 7.86 7.49
CA ASP A 180 -0.52 7.55 8.91
C ASP A 180 -1.06 6.19 9.36
N ASN A 181 -1.51 5.37 8.41
CA ASN A 181 -2.05 4.04 8.62
C ASN A 181 -1.31 2.99 7.79
N VAL A 182 -0.05 3.23 7.42
CA VAL A 182 0.76 2.24 6.71
C VAL A 182 1.57 1.34 7.64
N ASP A 183 1.91 0.17 7.11
CA ASP A 183 2.87 -0.79 7.64
C ASP A 183 3.98 -1.02 6.62
N TRP A 184 5.11 -1.54 7.08
CA TRP A 184 6.22 -1.95 6.23
C TRP A 184 6.95 -3.13 6.84
N ASP A 185 7.71 -3.85 6.01
CA ASP A 185 8.49 -4.98 6.49
C ASP A 185 9.65 -4.51 7.36
N ILE A 186 9.98 -5.24 8.42
CA ILE A 186 11.14 -4.96 9.29
C ILE A 186 12.46 -4.86 8.50
N ARG A 187 12.55 -5.51 7.33
CA ARG A 187 13.70 -5.48 6.41
C ARG A 187 13.64 -4.35 5.38
N LEU A 188 12.73 -3.39 5.54
CA LEU A 188 12.56 -2.26 4.61
C LEU A 188 13.90 -1.57 4.32
N ARG A 189 14.63 -1.19 5.37
CA ARG A 189 15.88 -0.44 5.27
C ARG A 189 17.08 -1.31 4.88
N SER A 190 17.14 -2.55 5.38
CA SER A 190 18.30 -3.44 5.20
C SER A 190 18.28 -4.23 3.90
N VAL A 191 17.10 -4.48 3.31
CA VAL A 191 16.94 -5.32 2.11
C VAL A 191 16.13 -4.61 1.03
N GLN A 192 14.90 -4.20 1.32
CA GLN A 192 13.93 -3.87 0.27
C GLN A 192 14.26 -2.57 -0.46
N VAL A 193 14.58 -1.52 0.30
CA VAL A 193 14.96 -0.22 -0.27
C VAL A 193 16.30 -0.29 -1.02
N PRO A 194 17.38 -0.90 -0.50
CA PRO A 194 18.60 -1.11 -1.28
C PRO A 194 18.37 -1.84 -2.61
N LEU A 195 17.48 -2.84 -2.64
CA LEU A 195 17.11 -3.53 -3.88
C LEU A 195 16.38 -2.63 -4.87
N VAL A 196 15.35 -1.90 -4.42
CA VAL A 196 14.61 -0.96 -5.28
C VAL A 196 15.53 0.17 -5.79
N SER A 197 16.40 0.70 -4.94
CA SER A 197 17.39 1.72 -5.29
C SER A 197 18.37 1.22 -6.36
N SER A 198 18.88 -0.01 -6.21
CA SER A 198 19.73 -0.65 -7.23
C SER A 198 19.00 -0.80 -8.57
N ALA A 199 17.71 -1.13 -8.53
CA ALA A 199 16.86 -1.25 -9.70
C ALA A 199 16.74 0.09 -10.44
N MET A 200 16.38 1.14 -9.69
CA MET A 200 16.21 2.48 -10.24
C MET A 200 17.52 2.98 -10.86
N ARG A 201 18.67 2.84 -10.19
CA ARG A 201 19.97 3.19 -10.80
C ARG A 201 20.29 2.41 -12.08
N THR A 202 19.81 1.17 -12.18
CA THR A 202 19.99 0.35 -13.39
C THR A 202 19.11 0.85 -14.53
N MET A 203 17.89 1.26 -14.23
CA MET A 203 16.95 1.84 -15.20
C MET A 203 17.35 3.26 -15.64
N PHE A 204 17.98 4.03 -14.74
CA PHE A 204 18.42 5.41 -14.93
C PHE A 204 19.95 5.53 -14.80
N PRO A 205 20.73 5.01 -15.77
CA PRO A 205 22.19 4.90 -15.65
C PRO A 205 22.93 6.24 -15.66
N SER A 206 22.29 7.33 -16.14
CA SER A 206 22.78 8.71 -16.08
C SER A 206 22.79 9.27 -14.65
N ALA A 207 22.19 8.57 -13.69
CA ALA A 207 21.84 9.08 -12.38
C ALA A 207 22.63 8.45 -11.22
N VAL A 208 23.94 8.29 -11.39
CA VAL A 208 24.77 7.51 -10.45
C VAL A 208 24.65 8.02 -9.02
N ASP A 209 24.54 9.32 -8.79
CA ASP A 209 24.45 9.88 -7.44
C ASP A 209 23.03 9.86 -6.84
N TYR A 210 22.01 9.54 -7.64
CA TYR A 210 20.61 9.52 -7.21
C TYR A 210 20.12 8.09 -6.96
N PRO A 211 19.85 7.69 -5.70
CA PRO A 211 19.44 6.32 -5.36
C PRO A 211 18.20 5.85 -6.12
N TYR A 212 17.31 6.77 -6.47
CA TYR A 212 16.06 6.48 -7.16
C TYR A 212 16.03 6.98 -8.61
N GLY A 213 17.18 7.15 -9.25
CA GLY A 213 17.26 7.72 -10.59
C GLY A 213 17.15 9.25 -10.60
N ASN A 214 17.50 9.86 -11.73
CA ASN A 214 17.70 11.30 -11.84
C ASN A 214 16.37 12.02 -11.58
N VAL A 215 16.39 13.05 -10.73
CA VAL A 215 15.21 13.90 -10.46
C VAL A 215 14.66 14.58 -11.72
N ALA A 216 15.49 14.72 -12.75
CA ALA A 216 15.11 15.23 -14.05
C ALA A 216 14.46 14.17 -14.96
N GLU A 217 14.46 12.89 -14.62
CA GLU A 217 13.97 11.76 -15.45
C GLU A 217 12.73 11.06 -14.88
N ARG A 218 12.38 11.35 -13.62
CA ARG A 218 11.16 10.88 -12.95
C ARG A 218 10.50 12.01 -12.17
N ASP A 219 9.18 11.91 -12.03
CA ASP A 219 8.40 12.86 -11.25
C ASP A 219 7.83 12.20 -10.00
N PHE A 220 7.46 10.92 -10.09
CA PHE A 220 6.73 10.22 -9.05
C PHE A 220 7.20 8.77 -8.94
N LEU A 221 7.29 8.25 -7.71
CA LEU A 221 7.59 6.86 -7.42
C LEU A 221 6.59 6.35 -6.38
N TYR A 222 5.65 5.48 -6.80
CA TYR A 222 4.75 4.79 -5.89
C TYR A 222 5.52 3.73 -5.11
N LEU A 223 5.65 3.95 -3.81
CA LEU A 223 6.27 3.03 -2.85
C LEU A 223 5.21 2.27 -2.03
N GLY A 224 3.96 2.75 -2.05
CA GLY A 224 2.81 2.18 -1.38
C GLY A 224 1.53 2.52 -2.11
N HIS A 225 0.81 1.51 -2.56
CA HIS A 225 -0.39 1.64 -3.38
C HIS A 225 -1.31 0.43 -3.16
N CYS A 226 -2.55 0.50 -3.62
CA CYS A 226 -3.45 -0.66 -3.64
C CYS A 226 -3.42 -1.41 -4.99
N GLY A 227 -2.74 -0.85 -5.99
CA GLY A 227 -2.35 -1.55 -7.22
C GLY A 227 -1.99 -0.61 -8.37
N ASP A 228 -1.38 -1.18 -9.41
CA ASP A 228 -1.12 -0.52 -10.69
C ASP A 228 -1.46 -1.50 -11.81
N TYR A 229 -2.64 -1.34 -12.42
CA TYR A 229 -3.27 -2.36 -13.25
C TYR A 229 -3.38 -1.91 -14.71
N TRP A 230 -2.87 -2.69 -15.66
CA TRP A 230 -2.89 -2.33 -17.09
C TRP A 230 -4.29 -2.06 -17.64
N PRO A 231 -5.31 -2.92 -17.37
CA PRO A 231 -6.68 -2.65 -17.80
C PRO A 231 -7.47 -1.76 -16.83
N GLY A 232 -6.85 -1.23 -15.79
CA GLY A 232 -7.57 -0.59 -14.67
C GLY A 232 -8.18 -1.63 -13.71
N ILE A 233 -9.24 -1.24 -12.99
CA ILE A 233 -9.85 -2.06 -11.92
C ILE A 233 -11.14 -2.78 -12.33
N ASP A 234 -11.66 -2.53 -13.54
CA ASP A 234 -12.97 -3.02 -13.96
C ASP A 234 -12.94 -4.52 -14.29
N ASP A 235 -11.79 -5.05 -14.71
CA ASP A 235 -11.61 -6.45 -15.13
C ASP A 235 -11.37 -7.43 -13.95
N GLY A 236 -11.46 -6.96 -12.70
CA GLY A 236 -11.29 -7.80 -11.51
C GLY A 236 -9.90 -8.45 -11.41
N PHE A 237 -9.85 -9.68 -10.88
CA PHE A 237 -8.60 -10.44 -10.65
C PHE A 237 -8.60 -11.81 -11.35
N GLU A 238 -9.46 -12.00 -12.36
CA GLU A 238 -9.58 -13.27 -13.09
C GLU A 238 -8.35 -13.54 -13.95
N LYS A 239 -8.05 -14.81 -14.25
CA LYS A 239 -6.89 -15.14 -15.08
C LYS A 239 -7.03 -14.53 -16.48
N GLY A 240 -5.95 -13.96 -16.99
CA GLY A 240 -5.85 -13.45 -18.36
C GLY A 240 -6.25 -11.99 -18.56
N HIS A 241 -6.56 -11.23 -17.50
CA HIS A 241 -6.80 -9.78 -17.56
C HIS A 241 -5.55 -8.97 -17.96
N VAL A 242 -4.36 -9.55 -17.74
CA VAL A 242 -3.07 -9.07 -18.26
C VAL A 242 -2.27 -10.25 -18.80
N LYS A 243 -1.29 -9.96 -19.66
CA LYS A 243 -0.40 -10.95 -20.30
C LYS A 243 1.05 -10.48 -20.19
N PRO A 244 2.03 -11.39 -20.31
CA PRO A 244 3.45 -11.00 -20.31
C PRO A 244 3.80 -9.96 -21.39
N ASP A 245 3.12 -10.00 -22.55
CA ASP A 245 3.31 -9.04 -23.64
C ASP A 245 2.96 -7.59 -23.24
N ASP A 246 2.00 -7.41 -22.32
CA ASP A 246 1.62 -6.09 -21.79
C ASP A 246 2.78 -5.45 -21.00
N LEU A 247 3.53 -6.28 -20.26
CA LEU A 247 4.72 -5.86 -19.54
C LEU A 247 5.92 -5.71 -20.47
N ALA A 248 6.05 -6.55 -21.50
CA ALA A 248 7.13 -6.44 -22.49
C ALA A 248 7.14 -5.08 -23.21
N ALA A 249 5.97 -4.48 -23.42
CA ALA A 249 5.82 -3.14 -23.98
C ALA A 249 6.09 -1.99 -22.99
N THR A 250 6.29 -2.29 -21.71
CA THR A 250 6.41 -1.29 -20.63
C THR A 250 7.82 -1.32 -20.06
N PRO A 251 8.52 -0.17 -19.92
CA PRO A 251 9.82 -0.14 -19.26
C PRO A 251 9.74 -0.74 -17.84
N HIS A 252 10.52 -1.79 -17.58
CA HIS A 252 10.48 -2.51 -16.30
C HIS A 252 11.81 -3.21 -15.95
N ILE A 253 11.91 -3.65 -14.71
CA ILE A 253 13.01 -4.49 -14.21
C ILE A 253 12.52 -5.44 -13.09
N PHE A 254 13.05 -6.66 -13.09
CA PHE A 254 12.81 -7.66 -12.05
C PHE A 254 13.95 -7.68 -11.03
N LEU A 255 13.59 -7.89 -9.76
CA LEU A 255 14.51 -7.92 -8.63
C LEU A 255 14.19 -9.13 -7.78
N ALA A 256 15.11 -10.08 -7.67
CA ALA A 256 14.96 -11.15 -6.69
C ALA A 256 14.91 -10.55 -5.29
N ASP A 257 13.88 -10.88 -4.53
CA ASP A 257 13.65 -10.37 -3.19
C ASP A 257 13.13 -11.47 -2.27
N THR A 258 14.03 -11.98 -1.44
CA THR A 258 13.76 -13.06 -0.48
C THR A 258 13.01 -12.59 0.77
N SER A 259 12.80 -11.28 0.94
CA SER A 259 11.95 -10.76 2.02
C SER A 259 10.46 -10.81 1.68
N LEU A 260 10.10 -10.96 0.40
CA LEU A 260 8.72 -11.17 -0.01
C LEU A 260 8.19 -12.53 0.43
N SER A 261 6.92 -12.55 0.82
CA SER A 261 6.14 -13.77 0.93
C SER A 261 5.94 -14.44 -0.45
N SER A 262 5.61 -15.73 -0.45
CA SER A 262 5.23 -16.44 -1.68
C SER A 262 3.97 -15.82 -2.31
N LEU A 263 3.80 -15.93 -3.63
CA LEU A 263 2.69 -15.29 -4.35
C LEU A 263 1.31 -15.60 -3.73
N ASN A 264 1.08 -16.84 -3.30
CA ASN A 264 -0.17 -17.27 -2.65
C ASN A 264 -0.46 -16.65 -1.26
N ARG A 265 0.50 -15.92 -0.69
CA ARG A 265 0.37 -15.18 0.58
C ARG A 265 0.32 -13.66 0.36
N LEU A 266 0.54 -13.19 -0.87
CA LEU A 266 0.34 -11.78 -1.22
C LEU A 266 -1.14 -11.45 -1.33
N HIS A 267 -1.44 -10.17 -1.39
CA HIS A 267 -2.77 -9.67 -1.70
C HIS A 267 -3.32 -10.31 -2.98
N LEU A 268 -4.58 -10.73 -3.00
CA LEU A 268 -5.15 -11.50 -4.11
C LEU A 268 -4.97 -10.83 -5.48
N TRP A 269 -5.18 -9.52 -5.53
CA TRP A 269 -4.99 -8.76 -6.77
C TRP A 269 -3.51 -8.65 -7.15
N THR A 270 -2.62 -8.47 -6.17
CA THR A 270 -1.17 -8.42 -6.40
C THR A 270 -0.66 -9.77 -6.89
N ALA A 271 -1.07 -10.87 -6.25
CA ALA A 271 -0.74 -12.23 -6.66
C ALA A 271 -1.21 -12.50 -8.10
N SER A 272 -2.48 -12.19 -8.40
CA SER A 272 -3.04 -12.38 -9.74
C SER A 272 -2.30 -11.55 -10.79
N LEU A 273 -2.03 -10.27 -10.53
CA LEU A 273 -1.25 -9.41 -11.43
C LEU A 273 0.13 -10.02 -11.74
N LEU A 274 0.89 -10.37 -10.69
CA LEU A 274 2.25 -10.90 -10.85
C LEU A 274 2.26 -12.27 -11.56
N GLU A 275 1.32 -13.16 -11.24
CA GLU A 275 1.19 -14.46 -11.92
C GLU A 275 0.87 -14.30 -13.41
N ASN A 276 -0.09 -13.44 -13.77
CA ASN A 276 -0.50 -13.24 -15.16
C ASN A 276 0.57 -12.52 -16.00
N LEU A 277 1.38 -11.65 -15.39
CA LEU A 277 2.53 -11.02 -16.03
C LEU A 277 3.75 -11.95 -16.13
N GLY A 278 3.70 -13.15 -15.55
CA GLY A 278 4.82 -14.10 -15.55
C GLY A 278 5.97 -13.70 -14.62
N VAL A 279 5.69 -12.93 -13.56
CA VAL A 279 6.70 -12.54 -12.58
C VAL A 279 7.05 -13.74 -11.69
N PRO A 280 8.34 -14.11 -11.55
CA PRO A 280 8.73 -15.24 -10.73
C PRO A 280 8.39 -15.07 -9.23
N GLN A 281 8.36 -16.19 -8.49
CA GLN A 281 8.25 -16.16 -7.02
C GLN A 281 9.37 -15.31 -6.40
N HIS A 282 9.09 -14.70 -5.25
CA HIS A 282 10.06 -13.89 -4.50
C HIS A 282 10.78 -12.86 -5.38
N THR A 283 10.02 -12.17 -6.24
CA THR A 283 10.54 -11.18 -7.17
C THR A 283 9.72 -9.90 -7.06
N ARG A 284 10.39 -8.76 -6.87
CA ARG A 284 9.79 -7.45 -7.08
C ARG A 284 9.91 -7.05 -8.54
N LEU A 285 8.90 -6.32 -9.00
CA LEU A 285 8.82 -5.67 -10.28
C LEU A 285 8.85 -4.16 -10.05
N VAL A 286 9.77 -3.46 -10.69
CA VAL A 286 9.70 -2.01 -10.83
C VAL A 286 9.35 -1.70 -12.28
N HIS A 287 8.31 -0.91 -12.51
CA HIS A 287 7.85 -0.61 -13.85
C HIS A 287 7.29 0.80 -13.99
N ARG A 288 7.24 1.27 -15.25
CA ARG A 288 6.55 2.51 -15.62
C ARG A 288 5.06 2.37 -15.28
N SER A 289 4.51 3.33 -14.54
CA SER A 289 3.13 3.23 -14.07
C SER A 289 2.10 3.24 -15.19
N ARG A 290 0.95 2.58 -14.96
CA ARG A 290 -0.14 2.45 -15.93
C ARG A 290 -1.47 2.96 -15.39
N PHE A 291 -1.89 2.48 -14.24
CA PHE A 291 -3.09 2.86 -13.51
C PHE A 291 -2.84 2.75 -11.99
N PRO A 292 -1.90 3.55 -11.43
CA PRO A 292 -1.57 3.45 -10.02
C PRO A 292 -2.70 4.03 -9.15
N LEU A 293 -3.15 3.28 -8.15
CA LEU A 293 -4.23 3.64 -7.24
C LEU A 293 -3.79 3.66 -5.78
N CYS A 294 -4.45 4.51 -4.97
CA CYS A 294 -4.10 4.80 -3.59
C CYS A 294 -2.74 5.47 -3.43
N THR A 295 -2.54 6.14 -2.29
CA THR A 295 -1.35 6.94 -1.98
C THR A 295 -0.70 6.55 -0.66
N PHE A 296 -0.77 5.26 -0.29
CA PHE A 296 -0.22 4.76 0.97
C PHE A 296 1.22 5.25 1.17
N SER A 297 2.03 5.19 0.11
CA SER A 297 3.27 5.94 0.05
C SER A 297 3.68 6.33 -1.37
N TYR A 298 4.17 7.55 -1.53
CA TYR A 298 4.75 8.01 -2.79
C TYR A 298 5.93 8.95 -2.58
N ALA A 299 6.88 8.94 -3.50
CA ALA A 299 8.00 9.87 -3.50
C ALA A 299 7.98 10.81 -4.71
N VAL A 300 8.29 12.08 -4.45
CA VAL A 300 8.33 13.17 -5.44
C VAL A 300 9.71 13.81 -5.51
N THR A 301 9.92 14.60 -6.56
CA THR A 301 11.03 15.55 -6.66
C THR A 301 10.51 16.95 -6.32
N ARG A 302 11.39 17.91 -6.03
CA ARG A 302 10.97 19.32 -5.87
C ARG A 302 10.18 19.85 -7.05
N ALA A 303 10.61 19.49 -8.27
CA ALA A 303 9.97 19.93 -9.50
C ALA A 303 8.55 19.37 -9.60
N SER A 304 8.36 18.08 -9.35
CA SER A 304 7.02 17.48 -9.39
C SER A 304 6.15 17.93 -8.22
N ALA A 305 6.70 18.18 -7.02
CA ALA A 305 5.93 18.75 -5.91
C ALA A 305 5.38 20.15 -6.22
N ARG A 306 6.15 21.03 -6.88
CA ARG A 306 5.65 22.35 -7.34
C ARG A 306 4.53 22.19 -8.35
N ARG A 307 4.73 21.32 -9.34
CA ARG A 307 3.73 21.02 -10.36
C ARG A 307 2.43 20.50 -9.74
N LEU A 308 2.52 19.56 -8.79
CA LEU A 308 1.34 19.04 -8.09
C LEU A 308 0.60 20.13 -7.31
N LEU A 309 1.31 21.05 -6.66
CA LEU A 309 0.65 22.16 -5.98
C LEU A 309 -0.06 23.11 -6.95
N GLU A 310 0.54 23.38 -8.11
CA GLU A 310 -0.06 24.22 -9.15
C GLU A 310 -1.30 23.55 -9.77
N GLU A 311 -1.21 22.26 -10.09
CA GLU A 311 -2.26 21.53 -10.80
C GLU A 311 -3.37 20.99 -9.89
N LEU A 312 -3.06 20.64 -8.62
CA LEU A 312 -4.01 19.99 -7.70
C LEU A 312 -4.54 20.91 -6.60
N SER A 313 -4.15 22.20 -6.58
CA SER A 313 -4.76 23.20 -5.69
C SER A 313 -5.89 23.99 -6.36
N THR A 314 -6.43 23.49 -7.47
CA THR A 314 -7.56 24.11 -8.16
C THR A 314 -8.89 23.51 -7.70
N PRO A 315 -10.00 24.26 -7.79
CA PRO A 315 -11.32 23.74 -7.49
C PRO A 315 -11.65 22.51 -8.34
N GLU A 316 -12.40 21.57 -7.75
CA GLU A 316 -12.99 20.42 -8.44
C GLU A 316 -13.60 20.90 -9.77
N PRO A 317 -13.28 20.25 -10.90
CA PRO A 317 -13.79 20.69 -12.19
C PRO A 317 -15.28 20.40 -12.31
N SER A 318 -16.00 21.24 -13.05
CA SER A 318 -17.45 21.09 -13.29
C SER A 318 -17.72 19.80 -14.07
N GLY A 319 -18.32 18.78 -13.43
CA GLY A 319 -18.66 17.50 -14.05
C GLY A 319 -18.18 16.29 -13.25
N LEU A 320 -17.80 15.21 -13.93
CA LEU A 320 -17.16 14.03 -13.32
C LEU A 320 -15.70 14.38 -12.93
N GLY A 321 -15.53 15.23 -11.92
CA GLY A 321 -14.23 15.66 -11.41
C GLY A 321 -13.51 14.59 -10.59
N PHE A 322 -12.25 14.87 -10.23
CA PHE A 322 -11.45 13.99 -9.38
C PHE A 322 -12.07 13.89 -7.99
N LYS A 323 -12.54 12.70 -7.61
CA LYS A 323 -13.22 12.50 -6.32
C LYS A 323 -12.25 12.47 -5.13
N THR A 324 -10.96 12.21 -5.38
CA THR A 324 -9.92 11.97 -4.37
C THR A 324 -8.53 12.33 -4.90
N PHE A 325 -7.59 12.60 -3.98
CA PHE A 325 -6.21 13.00 -4.30
C PHE A 325 -5.44 11.92 -5.07
N ASP A 326 -5.62 10.66 -4.71
CA ASP A 326 -4.98 9.52 -5.39
C ASP A 326 -5.49 9.34 -6.82
N VAL A 327 -6.78 9.56 -7.10
CA VAL A 327 -7.33 9.54 -8.46
C VAL A 327 -6.78 10.70 -9.29
N ALA A 328 -6.57 11.88 -8.70
CA ALA A 328 -5.94 12.98 -9.40
C ALA A 328 -4.49 12.64 -9.80
N LEU A 329 -3.73 11.99 -8.92
CA LEU A 329 -2.38 11.51 -9.23
C LEU A 329 -2.37 10.42 -10.29
N LEU A 330 -3.32 9.47 -10.24
CA LEU A 330 -3.50 8.46 -11.28
C LEU A 330 -3.63 9.11 -12.66
N VAL A 331 -4.54 10.08 -12.78
CA VAL A 331 -4.76 10.80 -14.05
C VAL A 331 -3.51 11.59 -14.44
N GLY A 332 -2.82 12.19 -13.47
CA GLY A 332 -1.52 12.81 -13.68
C GLY A 332 -0.52 11.87 -14.35
N CYS A 333 -0.40 10.64 -13.83
CA CYS A 333 0.52 9.61 -14.31
C CYS A 333 0.13 9.01 -15.66
N ARG A 334 -1.16 8.76 -15.86
CA ARG A 334 -1.69 8.07 -17.05
C ARG A 334 -1.88 9.02 -18.23
N ASP A 335 -2.45 10.20 -17.97
CA ASP A 335 -3.03 11.06 -19.00
C ASP A 335 -2.32 12.41 -19.14
N GLN A 336 -1.69 12.93 -18.07
CA GLN A 336 -1.15 14.29 -18.04
C GLN A 336 0.38 14.34 -18.01
N GLY A 337 1.04 13.23 -18.32
CA GLY A 337 2.49 13.20 -18.56
C GLY A 337 3.36 13.29 -17.31
N LEU A 338 2.84 13.06 -16.10
CA LEU A 338 3.71 12.82 -14.94
C LEU A 338 4.52 11.55 -15.17
N ARG A 339 5.82 11.62 -14.86
CA ARG A 339 6.71 10.49 -15.02
C ARG A 339 6.69 9.59 -13.78
N CYS A 340 5.67 8.75 -13.71
CA CYS A 340 5.43 7.84 -12.60
C CYS A 340 6.03 6.43 -12.81
N TRP A 341 6.51 5.88 -11.70
CA TRP A 341 7.07 4.53 -11.58
C TRP A 341 6.46 3.85 -10.37
N THR A 342 6.32 2.53 -10.41
CA THR A 342 5.69 1.73 -9.36
C THR A 342 6.56 0.54 -8.97
N VAL A 343 6.53 0.21 -7.68
CA VAL A 343 7.18 -0.97 -7.10
C VAL A 343 6.10 -1.98 -6.72
N ASN A 344 6.11 -3.18 -7.32
CA ASN A 344 5.21 -4.29 -7.01
C ASN A 344 5.96 -5.54 -6.50
N PRO A 345 5.49 -6.21 -5.45
CA PRO A 345 4.64 -5.68 -4.40
C PRO A 345 5.28 -4.43 -3.76
N GLU A 346 4.43 -3.55 -3.28
CA GLU A 346 4.79 -2.27 -2.69
C GLU A 346 5.57 -2.43 -1.37
N LEU A 347 6.28 -1.38 -0.98
CA LEU A 347 7.09 -1.34 0.25
C LEU A 347 6.27 -0.94 1.49
N PHE A 348 5.23 -0.13 1.28
CA PHE A 348 4.33 0.34 2.32
C PHE A 348 2.90 -0.05 1.97
N HIS A 349 2.21 -0.72 2.88
CA HIS A 349 0.82 -1.12 2.66
C HIS A 349 -0.08 -0.68 3.80
N ARG A 350 -1.37 -0.47 3.52
CA ARG A 350 -2.32 0.02 4.51
C ARG A 350 -2.61 -1.03 5.59
N VAL A 351 -2.52 -0.64 6.85
CA VAL A 351 -3.04 -1.39 7.99
C VAL A 351 -4.56 -1.29 8.03
N TYR A 352 -5.21 -2.45 8.02
CA TYR A 352 -6.63 -2.57 8.32
C TYR A 352 -6.79 -2.78 9.83
N GLY A 353 -7.06 -1.73 10.60
CA GLY A 353 -7.14 -1.80 12.06
C GLY A 353 -8.37 -2.54 12.60
N GLN A 354 -8.29 -3.06 13.84
CA GLN A 354 -9.44 -3.56 14.63
C GLN A 354 -10.38 -2.44 15.11
N SER A 355 -9.90 -1.19 15.17
CA SER A 355 -10.70 -0.04 15.60
C SER A 355 -11.20 0.75 14.39
N GLY A 356 -12.42 0.46 13.94
CA GLY A 356 -13.16 1.32 13.01
C GLY A 356 -14.30 0.69 12.21
N ILE A 357 -14.28 -0.63 11.94
CA ILE A 357 -15.29 -1.25 11.05
C ILE A 357 -15.83 -2.58 11.61
N MET A 358 -16.54 -2.50 12.73
CA MET A 358 -17.77 -3.29 12.90
C MET A 358 -19.02 -2.40 12.70
N ALA A 359 -18.90 -1.07 12.89
CA ALA A 359 -20.03 -0.15 12.73
C ALA A 359 -20.29 0.27 11.26
N GLY A 360 -19.26 0.23 10.39
CA GLY A 360 -19.37 0.69 9.01
C GLY A 360 -19.98 -0.32 8.02
N LEU A 361 -19.97 -1.61 8.35
CA LEU A 361 -20.66 -2.64 7.56
C LEU A 361 -22.19 -2.47 7.59
N VAL A 362 -22.71 -1.71 8.55
CA VAL A 362 -24.15 -1.47 8.71
C VAL A 362 -24.57 -0.11 8.11
N ARG A 363 -23.66 0.87 7.92
CA ARG A 363 -24.03 2.25 7.54
C ARG A 363 -22.97 3.05 6.75
N GLY A 364 -22.43 2.54 5.64
CA GLY A 364 -21.62 3.35 4.72
C GLY A 364 -21.43 2.72 3.34
N PRO A 365 -20.98 3.50 2.31
CA PRO A 365 -20.74 2.97 0.97
C PRO A 365 -19.75 1.80 1.01
N ALA A 366 -20.04 0.75 0.21
CA ALA A 366 -19.23 -0.46 0.10
C ALA A 366 -17.74 -0.11 -0.11
N LEU A 367 -16.84 -0.85 0.57
CA LEU A 367 -15.39 -0.75 0.31
C LEU A 367 -15.10 -1.13 -1.14
N ALA A 368 -14.06 -0.53 -1.72
CA ALA A 368 -13.63 -0.95 -3.05
C ALA A 368 -13.23 -2.45 -3.02
N PRO A 369 -13.45 -3.20 -4.11
CA PRO A 369 -13.18 -4.65 -4.13
C PRO A 369 -11.75 -5.02 -3.70
N VAL A 370 -10.76 -4.24 -4.14
CA VAL A 370 -9.35 -4.39 -3.75
C VAL A 370 -9.15 -4.19 -2.25
N GLU A 371 -9.82 -3.20 -1.65
CA GLU A 371 -9.73 -2.93 -0.21
C GLU A 371 -10.42 -4.00 0.63
N MET A 372 -11.53 -4.54 0.13
CA MET A 372 -12.26 -5.62 0.79
C MET A 372 -11.42 -6.90 0.85
N ALA A 373 -10.83 -7.30 -0.27
CA ALA A 373 -9.93 -8.46 -0.32
C ALA A 373 -8.74 -8.29 0.64
N GLY A 374 -8.15 -7.10 0.68
CA GLY A 374 -7.04 -6.77 1.58
C GLY A 374 -7.43 -6.85 3.04
N ARG A 375 -8.58 -6.28 3.42
CA ARG A 375 -9.11 -6.36 4.80
C ARG A 375 -9.31 -7.81 5.23
N VAL A 376 -10.02 -8.60 4.44
CA VAL A 376 -10.34 -10.00 4.81
C VAL A 376 -9.07 -10.81 4.95
N GLN A 377 -8.11 -10.65 4.04
CA GLN A 377 -6.82 -11.32 4.16
C GLN A 377 -6.07 -10.89 5.43
N ALA A 378 -6.02 -9.59 5.72
CA ALA A 378 -5.32 -9.07 6.90
C ALA A 378 -5.93 -9.61 8.20
N GLU A 379 -7.27 -9.71 8.27
CA GLU A 379 -7.99 -10.31 9.39
C GLU A 379 -7.68 -11.81 9.55
N LEU A 380 -7.66 -12.57 8.45
CA LEU A 380 -7.39 -14.00 8.46
C LEU A 380 -5.93 -14.32 8.82
N CYS A 381 -4.98 -13.56 8.26
CA CYS A 381 -3.56 -13.82 8.43
C CYS A 381 -2.97 -13.11 9.65
N GLY A 382 -3.66 -12.11 10.21
CA GLY A 382 -3.19 -11.34 11.36
C GLY A 382 -1.89 -10.56 11.05
N GLU A 383 -1.79 -10.07 9.82
CA GLU A 383 -0.65 -9.32 9.28
C GLU A 383 -1.14 -8.40 8.15
N THR A 384 -0.41 -7.33 7.86
CA THR A 384 -0.70 -6.46 6.72
C THR A 384 -0.44 -7.18 5.40
N SER A 385 -1.37 -7.09 4.45
CA SER A 385 -1.21 -7.70 3.12
C SER A 385 0.07 -7.19 2.42
N ASN A 386 0.68 -8.02 1.58
CA ASN A 386 1.96 -7.76 0.90
C ASN A 386 3.19 -7.54 1.79
N ILE A 387 3.03 -7.39 3.12
CA ILE A 387 4.11 -7.25 4.09
C ILE A 387 4.34 -8.60 4.79
N ASP A 388 5.52 -9.19 4.63
CA ASP A 388 5.81 -10.54 5.19
C ASP A 388 5.99 -10.50 6.72
N CYS A 389 6.70 -9.50 7.23
CA CYS A 389 6.86 -9.29 8.66
C CYS A 389 6.73 -7.80 9.02
N GLY A 390 5.48 -7.36 9.26
CA GLY A 390 5.16 -5.96 9.56
C GLY A 390 5.07 -5.63 11.04
N PHE A 391 4.34 -4.59 11.40
CA PHE A 391 4.11 -4.12 12.78
C PHE A 391 2.63 -4.15 13.18
N SER A 392 1.72 -4.33 12.23
CA SER A 392 0.27 -4.23 12.40
C SER A 392 -0.34 -5.06 13.53
N ASN A 393 0.22 -6.24 13.82
CA ASN A 393 -0.29 -7.14 14.85
C ASN A 393 0.26 -6.87 16.26
N GLY A 394 1.07 -5.81 16.44
CA GLY A 394 1.57 -5.37 17.73
C GLY A 394 2.70 -6.23 18.32
N ALA A 395 3.20 -7.25 17.60
CA ALA A 395 4.24 -8.15 18.12
C ALA A 395 5.58 -7.45 18.44
N PHE A 396 5.79 -6.25 17.89
CA PHE A 396 6.99 -5.42 18.10
C PHE A 396 6.64 -4.11 18.82
N GLY A 397 5.48 -4.05 19.48
CA GLY A 397 5.07 -2.91 20.28
C GLY A 397 5.85 -2.86 21.60
N PHE A 398 6.09 -1.64 22.07
CA PHE A 398 6.78 -1.38 23.34
C PHE A 398 6.14 -0.21 24.07
N GLU A 399 6.39 -0.13 25.38
CA GLU A 399 5.94 0.95 26.25
C GLU A 399 7.00 2.06 26.35
N GLU A 400 6.56 3.27 26.68
CA GLU A 400 7.46 4.40 26.87
C GLU A 400 8.40 4.16 28.06
N GLY A 401 9.71 4.35 27.87
CA GLY A 401 10.73 4.11 28.88
C GLY A 401 11.37 2.72 28.90
N ASP A 402 10.89 1.76 28.09
CA ASP A 402 11.52 0.42 27.98
C ASP A 402 12.72 0.43 27.01
N GLU A 403 13.77 1.15 27.38
CA GLU A 403 14.95 1.38 26.52
C GLU A 403 15.67 0.07 26.14
N LEU A 404 15.75 -0.89 27.07
CA LEU A 404 16.41 -2.18 26.82
C LEU A 404 15.65 -3.00 25.79
N HIS A 405 14.32 -3.05 25.87
CA HIS A 405 13.51 -3.75 24.88
C HIS A 405 13.58 -3.05 23.52
N VAL A 406 13.52 -1.71 23.47
CA VAL A 406 13.64 -0.94 22.23
C VAL A 406 14.99 -1.19 21.55
N GLU A 407 16.11 -1.18 22.29
CA GLU A 407 17.42 -1.46 21.68
C GLU A 407 17.54 -2.91 21.20
N TRP A 408 16.93 -3.86 21.94
CA TRP A 408 16.83 -5.24 21.46
C TRP A 408 16.04 -5.33 20.16
N LEU A 409 14.87 -4.66 20.06
CA LEU A 409 14.05 -4.61 18.84
C LEU A 409 14.83 -3.97 17.68
N ARG A 410 15.49 -2.84 17.91
CA ARG A 410 16.32 -2.17 16.88
C ARG A 410 17.40 -3.10 16.34
N ARG A 411 18.10 -3.80 17.24
CA ARG A 411 19.20 -4.70 16.86
C ARG A 411 18.68 -5.95 16.15
N GLU A 412 17.81 -6.72 16.79
CA GLU A 412 17.40 -8.05 16.30
C GLU A 412 16.33 -7.96 15.20
N VAL A 413 15.35 -7.07 15.35
CA VAL A 413 14.22 -6.96 14.43
C VAL A 413 14.53 -5.99 13.30
N GLY A 414 14.97 -4.77 13.60
CA GLY A 414 15.25 -3.73 12.60
C GLY A 414 16.51 -4.00 11.77
N ARG A 415 17.69 -3.96 12.41
CA ARG A 415 18.99 -4.03 11.73
C ARG A 415 19.27 -5.42 11.18
N GLU A 416 19.09 -6.46 11.98
CA GLU A 416 19.30 -7.85 11.58
C GLU A 416 18.13 -8.44 10.75
N GLY A 417 16.97 -7.77 10.73
CA GLY A 417 15.81 -8.21 9.95
C GLY A 417 15.20 -9.54 10.43
N ARG A 418 15.40 -9.93 11.70
CA ARG A 418 14.91 -11.21 12.22
C ARG A 418 13.46 -11.09 12.65
N CYS A 419 12.59 -11.73 11.87
CA CYS A 419 11.17 -11.77 12.21
C CYS A 419 10.93 -12.67 13.43
N ALA A 420 10.81 -12.07 14.62
CA ALA A 420 10.59 -12.77 15.89
C ALA A 420 9.11 -13.15 16.13
N LYS A 421 8.25 -13.05 15.12
CA LYS A 421 6.85 -13.46 15.21
C LYS A 421 6.74 -14.98 15.21
N ALA A 422 5.89 -15.53 16.07
CA ALA A 422 5.55 -16.95 16.05
C ALA A 422 4.98 -17.29 14.66
N ARG A 423 5.77 -18.00 13.84
CA ARG A 423 5.28 -18.49 12.55
C ARG A 423 4.15 -19.47 12.84
N ALA A 424 2.94 -19.18 12.34
CA ALA A 424 1.86 -20.15 12.34
C ALA A 424 2.42 -21.46 11.75
N VAL A 425 2.35 -22.53 12.53
CA VAL A 425 3.07 -23.80 12.29
C VAL A 425 2.80 -24.26 10.85
N ARG A 426 3.88 -24.35 10.07
CA ARG A 426 3.92 -25.04 8.77
C ARG A 426 3.62 -26.51 9.06
N SER A 427 2.34 -26.85 9.05
CA SER A 427 1.90 -28.25 9.04
C SER A 427 1.32 -28.57 7.67
#